data_AF-A0A2E7U1V6-F1
#
_entry.id   AF-A0A2E7U1V6-F1
#
_cell.length_a   1.000
_cell.length_b   1.000
_cell.length_c   1.000
_cell.angle_alpha   90.00
_cell.angle_beta   90.00
_cell.angle_gamma   90.00
#
_symmetry.space_group_name_H-M   'P 1'
#
loop_
_entity.id
_entity.type
_entity.pdbx_description
1 polymer ?
#
loop_
_entity_poly.entity_id
_entity_poly.type
_entity_poly.pdbx_seq_one_letter_code
_entity_poly.pdbx_strand_id
1 'polypeptide(L)'
;MSNLYNLFWWDKDGNQHNELERHPLDDTFKSAMARLTRGPAAMMGAVQKVMVTDMDDFTNYLWEDGRLIFPTEEQMKSRGKG
;
A
#
# COMPACT_ATOMS: atom_id res chain seq x y z
N MET A 1 -2.61 -13.40 -16.71
CA MET A 1 -2.88 -11.95 -16.54
C MET A 1 -2.19 -11.53 -15.26
N SER A 2 -1.41 -10.45 -15.29
CA SER A 2 -0.83 -9.90 -14.05
C SER A 2 -1.91 -9.14 -13.31
N ASN A 3 -2.06 -9.39 -12.01
CA ASN A 3 -2.95 -8.60 -11.16
C ASN A 3 -2.43 -7.15 -11.09
N LEU A 4 -3.33 -6.18 -11.21
CA LEU A 4 -3.04 -4.76 -11.13
C LEU A 4 -3.50 -4.21 -9.79
N TYR A 5 -2.77 -3.22 -9.30
CA TYR A 5 -2.98 -2.61 -7.99
C TYR A 5 -2.86 -1.09 -8.06
N ASN A 6 -3.45 -0.43 -7.08
CA ASN A 6 -3.30 1.00 -6.85
C ASN A 6 -2.50 1.22 -5.56
N LEU A 7 -1.64 2.23 -5.55
CA LEU A 7 -0.85 2.65 -4.39
C LEU A 7 -1.25 4.08 -4.02
N PHE A 8 -1.80 4.23 -2.82
CA PHE A 8 -2.18 5.51 -2.26
C PHE A 8 -1.36 5.80 -1.02
N TRP A 9 -1.17 7.08 -0.73
CA TRP A 9 -0.59 7.52 0.53
C TRP A 9 -1.24 8.80 1.04
N TRP A 10 -1.15 9.05 2.33
CA TRP A 10 -1.67 10.25 2.97
C TRP A 10 -0.53 11.03 3.61
N ASP A 11 -0.57 12.34 3.44
CA ASP A 11 0.34 13.24 4.14
C ASP A 11 -0.11 13.53 5.58
N LYS A 12 0.71 14.30 6.30
CA LYS A 12 0.44 14.74 7.68
C LYS A 12 -0.82 15.59 7.84
N ASP A 13 -1.29 16.22 6.77
CA ASP A 13 -2.47 17.08 6.76
C ASP A 13 -3.73 16.27 6.38
N GLY A 14 -3.58 14.96 6.14
CA GLY A 14 -4.66 14.05 5.82
C GLY A 14 -5.06 14.05 4.34
N ASN A 15 -4.29 14.69 3.46
CA ASN A 15 -4.59 14.66 2.03
C ASN A 15 -4.14 13.33 1.42
N GLN A 16 -5.02 12.73 0.61
CA GLN A 16 -4.71 11.52 -0.14
C GLN A 16 -4.00 11.86 -1.45
N HIS A 17 -2.96 11.08 -1.76
CA HIS A 17 -2.19 11.15 -2.99
C HIS A 17 -2.23 9.78 -3.69
N ASN A 18 -2.32 9.80 -5.01
CA ASN A 18 -2.20 8.61 -5.84
C ASN A 18 -0.77 8.52 -6.37
N GLU A 19 -0.04 7.49 -5.95
CA GLU A 19 1.35 7.26 -6.37
C GLU A 19 1.41 6.43 -7.65
N LEU A 20 0.64 5.35 -7.71
CA LEU A 20 0.55 4.44 -8.87
C LEU A 20 -0.89 3.95 -9.02
N GLU A 21 -1.39 3.96 -10.25
CA GLU A 21 -2.72 3.46 -10.59
C GLU A 21 -2.61 2.31 -11.61
N ARG A 22 -3.41 1.26 -11.41
CA ARG A 22 -3.51 0.09 -12.32
C ARG A 22 -2.14 -0.47 -12.69
N HIS A 23 -1.28 -0.64 -11.71
CA HIS A 23 0.12 -0.99 -11.90
C HIS A 23 0.41 -2.42 -11.41
N PRO A 24 1.23 -3.22 -12.12
CA PRO A 24 1.64 -4.53 -11.62
C PRO A 24 2.55 -4.42 -10.38
N LEU A 25 2.62 -5.47 -9.56
CA LEU A 25 3.57 -5.57 -8.43
C LEU A 25 5.01 -5.85 -8.88
N ASP A 26 5.54 -4.99 -9.74
CA ASP A 26 6.92 -5.04 -10.21
C ASP A 26 7.88 -4.30 -9.27
N ASP A 27 9.14 -4.13 -9.70
CA ASP A 27 10.16 -3.48 -8.90
C ASP A 27 9.91 -1.98 -8.73
N THR A 28 9.23 -1.34 -9.68
CA THR A 28 8.82 0.07 -9.57
C THR A 28 7.81 0.21 -8.44
N PHE A 29 6.81 -0.67 -8.40
CA PHE A 29 5.80 -0.68 -7.33
C PHE A 29 6.42 -0.92 -5.95
N LYS A 30 7.27 -1.95 -5.84
CA LYS A 30 7.95 -2.28 -4.57
C LYS A 30 8.86 -1.15 -4.11
N SER A 31 9.57 -0.49 -5.03
CA SER A 31 10.41 0.67 -4.73
C SER A 31 9.60 1.85 -4.22
N ALA A 32 8.47 2.16 -4.85
CA ALA A 32 7.55 3.22 -4.40
C ALA A 32 7.01 2.92 -2.99
N MET A 33 6.54 1.70 -2.73
CA MET A 33 6.12 1.26 -1.40
C MET A 33 7.22 1.41 -0.35
N ALA A 34 8.43 0.95 -0.66
CA ALA A 34 9.57 1.05 0.26
C ALA A 34 9.92 2.51 0.57
N ARG A 35 9.90 3.39 -0.44
CA ARG A 35 10.12 4.83 -0.28
C ARG A 35 9.07 5.48 0.62
N LEU A 36 7.80 5.13 0.44
CA LEU A 36 6.70 5.73 1.19
C LEU A 36 6.56 5.19 2.62
N THR A 37 7.06 3.99 2.90
CA THR A 37 6.94 3.35 4.23
C THR A 37 8.22 3.38 5.05
N ARG A 38 9.38 3.52 4.41
CA ARG A 38 10.71 3.48 5.04
C ARG A 38 11.67 4.57 4.58
N GLY A 39 11.28 5.39 3.61
CA GLY A 39 12.10 6.49 3.11
C GLY A 39 12.11 7.70 4.05
N PRO A 40 12.91 8.73 3.73
CA PRO A 40 13.04 9.93 4.56
C PRO A 40 11.70 10.62 4.86
N ALA A 41 10.78 10.66 3.90
CA ALA A 41 9.47 11.26 4.09
C ALA A 41 8.63 10.52 5.16
N ALA A 42 8.69 9.19 5.21
CA ALA A 42 8.06 8.40 6.26
C ALA A 42 8.73 8.64 7.62
N MET A 43 10.07 8.62 7.66
CA MET A 43 10.84 8.83 8.89
C MET A 43 10.66 10.23 9.49
N MET A 44 10.39 11.23 8.65
CA MET A 44 10.11 12.60 9.08
C MET A 44 8.62 12.84 9.39
N GLY A 45 7.77 11.81 9.29
CA GLY A 45 6.33 11.91 9.52
C GLY A 45 5.57 12.69 8.44
N ALA A 46 6.17 12.91 7.27
CA ALA A 46 5.48 13.54 6.13
C ALA A 46 4.49 12.58 5.45
N VAL A 47 4.73 11.26 5.53
CA VAL A 47 3.78 10.22 5.09
C VAL A 47 3.20 9.56 6.33
N GLN A 48 1.88 9.64 6.51
CA GLN A 48 1.17 9.09 7.67
C GLN A 48 0.61 7.69 7.41
N LYS A 49 0.17 7.44 6.17
CA LYS A 49 -0.51 6.20 5.78
C LYS A 49 -0.16 5.83 4.35
N VAL A 50 -0.07 4.53 4.08
CA VAL A 50 0.13 3.94 2.75
C VAL A 50 -0.83 2.78 2.59
N MET A 51 -1.57 2.76 1.49
CA MET A 51 -2.59 1.76 1.19
C MET A 51 -2.40 1.20 -0.20
N VAL A 52 -2.47 -0.13 -0.33
CA VAL A 52 -2.53 -0.81 -1.63
C VAL A 52 -3.90 -1.43 -1.80
N THR A 53 -4.56 -1.16 -2.91
CA THR A 53 -5.79 -1.84 -3.30
C THR A 53 -5.63 -2.64 -4.58
N ASP A 54 -6.43 -3.68 -4.76
CA ASP A 54 -6.61 -4.31 -6.07
C ASP A 54 -7.66 -3.54 -6.90
N MET A 55 -7.97 -4.07 -8.08
CA MET A 55 -8.91 -3.45 -9.02
C MET A 55 -10.38 -3.45 -8.55
N ASP A 56 -10.71 -4.22 -7.51
CA ASP A 56 -12.03 -4.29 -6.90
C ASP A 56 -12.08 -3.48 -5.58
N ASP A 57 -11.12 -2.57 -5.39
CA ASP A 57 -10.96 -1.71 -4.21
C ASP A 57 -10.74 -2.44 -2.88
N PHE A 58 -10.37 -3.73 -2.91
CA PHE A 58 -9.99 -4.42 -1.68
C PHE A 58 -8.62 -3.96 -1.22
N THR A 59 -8.51 -3.57 0.06
CA THR A 59 -7.22 -3.24 0.67
C THR A 59 -6.40 -4.51 0.87
N ASN A 60 -5.27 -4.57 0.17
CA ASN A 60 -4.32 -5.68 0.20
C ASN A 60 -3.11 -5.39 1.11
N TYR A 61 -2.85 -4.11 1.40
CA TYR A 61 -1.79 -3.66 2.29
C TYR A 61 -2.21 -2.33 2.93
N LEU A 62 -1.96 -2.20 4.23
CA LEU A 62 -2.17 -0.97 4.96
C LEU A 62 -1.03 -0.77 5.95
N TRP A 63 -0.29 0.32 5.76
CA TRP A 63 0.73 0.80 6.67
C TRP A 63 0.31 2.17 7.21
N GLU A 64 0.52 2.40 8.50
CA GLU A 64 0.17 3.64 9.18
C GLU A 64 1.16 3.87 10.33
N ASP A 65 1.76 5.07 10.36
CA ASP A 65 2.70 5.52 11.40
C ASP A 65 3.74 4.46 11.82
N GLY A 66 4.47 3.93 10.84
CA GLY A 66 5.53 2.95 11.07
C GLY A 66 5.03 1.52 11.35
N ARG A 67 3.72 1.29 11.40
CA ARG A 67 3.12 -0.03 11.69
C ARG A 67 2.41 -0.58 10.47
N LEU A 68 2.61 -1.86 10.22
CA LEU A 68 1.81 -2.61 9.26
C LEU A 68 0.51 -3.05 9.94
N ILE A 69 -0.63 -2.55 9.48
CA ILE A 69 -1.97 -2.88 10.00
C ILE A 69 -2.53 -4.12 9.28
N PHE A 70 -2.14 -4.35 8.03
CA PHE A 70 -2.61 -5.45 7.18
C PHE A 70 -1.43 -6.08 6.42
N PRO A 71 -1.24 -7.41 6.34
CA PRO A 71 -2.29 -8.45 6.30
C PRO A 71 -2.19 -9.50 7.42
N THR A 72 -3.34 -10.04 7.87
CA THR A 72 -3.37 -11.23 8.73
C THR A 72 -3.28 -12.51 7.89
N GLU A 73 -2.55 -13.52 8.37
CA GLU A 73 -2.41 -14.82 7.67
C GLU A 73 -3.76 -15.51 7.41
N GLU A 74 -4.74 -15.35 8.30
CA GLU A 74 -6.06 -15.99 8.18
C GLU A 74 -6.87 -15.44 7.00
N GLN A 75 -6.75 -14.14 6.71
CA GLN A 75 -7.48 -13.48 5.62
C GLN A 75 -6.82 -13.70 4.25
N MET A 76 -5.51 -13.96 4.21
CA MET A 76 -4.85 -14.41 2.98
C MET A 76 -5.18 -15.87 2.64
N LYS A 77 -5.42 -16.72 3.65
CA LYS A 77 -5.81 -18.14 3.47
C LYS A 77 -7.26 -18.33 2.99
N SER A 78 -8.18 -17.43 3.33
CA SER A 78 -9.59 -17.52 2.90
C SER A 78 -9.82 -17.19 1.41
N ARG A 79 -8.90 -16.46 0.77
CA ARG A 79 -8.94 -16.19 -0.69
C ARG A 79 -8.55 -17.41 -1.55
N GLY A 80 -7.97 -18.46 -0.97
CA GLY A 80 -7.53 -19.67 -1.68
C GLY A 80 -8.52 -20.84 -1.68
N LYS A 81 -9.74 -20.66 -1.17
CA LYS A 81 -10.78 -21.71 -1.08
C LYS A 81 -12.04 -21.39 -1.90
N GLY A 82 -11.88 -20.73 -3.04
CA GLY A 82 -12.90 -20.60 -4.08
C GLY A 82 -12.78 -21.73 -5.10
#